data_AF-A0A6P0YLP3-F1
#
_entry.id   AF-A0A6P0YLP3-F1
#
_cell.length_a   1.000
_cell.length_b   1.000
_cell.length_c   1.000
_cell.angle_alpha   90.00
_cell.angle_beta   90.00
_cell.angle_gamma   90.00
#
_symmetry.space_group_name_H-M   'P 1'
#
loop_
_entity.id
_entity.type
_entity.pdbx_description
1 polymer ?
#
loop_
_entity_poly.entity_id
_entity_poly.type
_entity_poly.pdbx_seq_one_letter_code
_entity_poly.pdbx_strand_id
1 'polypeptide(L)'
;MIVPTLEPGSDFGYDRELVGKSTLSQEQITIRIFSNPNDTLATTNLPNGSRLIDILNGIAVESADLKAINLIRFDKEKRKIIRRELNGKKAIFGDSSQNILLQNEDIVVIDRTWINQLNYLFEKYTLPIRSSLEFVLFFRSLQQDTSNVFFGGGNGNNRRNNNN
;
A
#
# COMPACT_ATOMS: atom_id res chain seq x y z
N MET A 1 22.91 -16.99 37.75
CA MET A 1 22.21 -15.90 37.04
C MET A 1 20.88 -15.73 37.72
N ILE A 2 20.63 -14.55 38.30
CA ILE A 2 19.45 -14.27 39.12
C ILE A 2 18.66 -13.19 38.37
N VAL A 3 17.39 -13.44 38.09
CA VAL A 3 16.49 -12.47 37.44
C VAL A 3 15.73 -11.73 38.54
N PRO A 4 15.75 -10.39 38.61
CA PRO A 4 14.95 -9.67 39.60
C PRO A 4 13.48 -9.69 39.20
N THR A 5 12.62 -10.14 40.11
CA THR A 5 11.16 -9.98 40.01
C THR A 5 10.79 -8.57 40.47
N LEU A 6 10.14 -7.78 39.61
CA LEU A 6 9.68 -6.44 39.98
C LEU A 6 8.34 -6.53 40.73
N GLU A 7 8.31 -6.02 41.96
CA GLU A 7 7.09 -5.77 42.72
C GLU A 7 6.27 -4.64 42.08
N PRO A 8 4.94 -4.76 41.98
CA PRO A 8 4.09 -3.69 41.49
C PRO A 8 3.75 -2.74 42.63
N GLY A 9 4.36 -1.56 42.66
CA GLY A 9 3.97 -0.51 43.59
C GLY A 9 4.73 0.79 43.39
N SER A 10 3.97 1.88 43.29
CA SER A 10 4.36 3.31 43.38
C SER A 10 4.92 4.01 42.11
N ASP A 11 3.96 4.68 41.46
CA ASP A 11 3.97 6.09 41.08
C ASP A 11 4.93 6.66 40.03
N PHE A 12 4.29 7.02 38.90
CA PHE A 12 4.39 8.29 38.17
C PHE A 12 5.78 8.83 37.87
N GLY A 13 6.42 8.20 36.89
CA GLY A 13 7.52 8.76 36.11
C GLY A 13 7.56 8.12 34.73
N TYR A 14 6.44 8.19 33.99
CA TYR A 14 6.38 7.70 32.61
C TYR A 14 7.27 8.60 31.74
N ASP A 15 8.56 8.29 31.69
CA ASP A 15 9.54 8.92 30.82
C ASP A 15 9.15 8.65 29.36
N ARG A 16 8.39 9.58 28.78
CA ARG A 16 8.05 9.59 27.36
C ARG A 16 9.28 9.73 26.47
N GLU A 17 10.44 10.10 27.03
CA GLU A 17 11.72 10.07 26.32
C GLU A 17 12.22 8.64 26.00
N LEU A 18 11.85 7.62 26.81
CA LEU A 18 12.19 6.22 26.51
C LEU A 18 11.26 5.58 25.47
N VAL A 19 10.08 6.16 25.24
CA VAL A 19 9.18 5.75 24.14
C VAL A 19 9.69 6.28 22.78
N GLY A 20 10.49 7.36 22.79
CA GLY A 20 11.15 7.91 21.61
C GLY A 20 12.20 7.00 20.98
N LYS A 21 12.68 5.96 21.69
CA LYS A 21 13.59 4.94 21.13
C LYS A 21 12.88 3.81 20.38
N SER A 22 11.55 3.74 20.39
CA SER A 22 10.81 2.63 19.77
C SER A 22 10.41 2.88 18.30
N THR A 23 10.62 4.09 17.77
CA THR A 23 10.38 4.42 16.35
C THR A 23 11.67 4.69 15.56
N LEU A 24 12.84 4.49 16.16
CA LEU A 24 14.15 4.70 15.51
C LEU A 24 14.62 3.51 14.63
N SER A 25 13.93 2.37 14.62
CA SER A 25 14.45 1.16 13.94
C SER A 25 14.14 1.04 12.44
N GLN A 26 13.24 1.85 11.89
CA GLN A 26 12.95 1.85 10.45
C GLN A 26 13.17 3.25 9.89
N GLU A 27 14.40 3.50 9.44
CA GLU A 27 14.78 4.71 8.69
C GLU A 27 14.05 4.80 7.35
N GLN A 28 13.66 3.65 6.80
CA GLN A 28 12.95 3.54 5.54
C GLN A 28 11.64 2.77 5.70
N ILE A 29 10.66 3.14 4.88
CA ILE A 29 9.37 2.48 4.71
C ILE A 29 9.28 1.94 3.29
N THR A 30 8.69 0.76 3.14
CA THR A 30 8.44 0.12 1.85
C THR A 30 7.01 0.42 1.43
N ILE A 31 6.84 0.99 0.25
CA ILE A 31 5.54 1.29 -0.35
C ILE A 31 5.37 0.51 -1.65
N ARG A 32 4.17 -0.02 -1.88
CA ARG A 32 3.82 -0.68 -3.15
C ARG A 32 2.87 0.20 -3.93
N ILE A 33 3.22 0.47 -5.18
CA ILE A 33 2.50 1.34 -6.07
C ILE A 33 1.98 0.51 -7.22
N PHE A 34 0.67 0.62 -7.47
CA PHE A 34 0.00 0.05 -8.62
C PHE A 34 -0.43 1.19 -9.54
N SER A 35 0.09 1.22 -10.77
CA SER A 35 -0.21 2.29 -11.74
C SER A 35 -0.39 1.74 -13.16
N ASN A 36 -1.38 2.27 -13.86
CA ASN A 36 -1.66 2.08 -15.29
C ASN A 36 -1.16 3.33 -16.07
N PRO A 37 -0.75 3.29 -17.37
CA PRO A 37 -1.13 2.36 -18.45
C PRO A 37 -0.27 1.09 -18.61
N ASN A 38 0.86 0.96 -17.90
CA ASN A 38 1.83 -0.12 -18.12
C ASN A 38 1.68 -1.29 -17.14
N ASP A 39 0.55 -1.37 -16.43
CA ASP A 39 0.29 -2.38 -15.40
C ASP A 39 1.48 -2.62 -14.45
N THR A 40 2.15 -1.53 -14.11
CA THR A 40 3.44 -1.61 -13.43
C THR A 40 3.21 -1.62 -11.93
N LEU A 41 3.64 -2.72 -11.32
CA LEU A 41 3.87 -2.77 -9.90
C LEU A 41 5.27 -2.23 -9.60
N ALA A 42 5.32 -1.11 -8.88
CA ALA A 42 6.57 -0.59 -8.35
C ALA A 42 6.61 -0.80 -6.83
N THR A 43 7.74 -1.28 -6.31
CA THR A 43 8.04 -1.23 -4.88
C THR A 43 9.08 -0.15 -4.67
N THR A 44 8.76 0.83 -3.84
CA THR A 44 9.62 2.00 -3.57
C THR A 44 9.94 2.06 -2.09
N ASN A 45 11.22 2.20 -1.77
CA ASN A 45 11.67 2.50 -0.42
C ASN A 45 11.76 4.02 -0.26
N LEU A 46 11.09 4.54 0.76
CA LEU A 46 11.07 5.96 1.08
C LEU A 46 11.60 6.19 2.50
N PRO A 47 12.15 7.36 2.82
CA PRO A 47 12.42 7.75 4.19
C PRO A 47 11.14 7.67 5.05
N ASN A 48 11.30 7.24 6.30
CA ASN A 48 10.22 7.38 7.26
C ASN A 48 9.87 8.86 7.44
N GLY A 49 8.59 9.18 7.46
CA GLY A 49 8.12 10.56 7.37
C GLY A 49 7.62 10.98 5.99
N SER A 50 7.85 10.16 4.94
CA SER A 50 7.37 10.46 3.60
C SER A 50 5.85 10.53 3.49
N ARG A 51 5.40 11.35 2.55
CA ARG A 51 4.00 11.65 2.27
C ARG A 51 3.60 11.27 0.85
N LEU A 52 2.30 11.33 0.56
CA LEU A 52 1.76 11.02 -0.76
C LEU A 52 2.52 11.74 -1.89
N ILE A 53 2.84 13.02 -1.70
CA ILE A 53 3.54 13.81 -2.72
C ILE A 53 4.93 13.26 -3.08
N ASP A 54 5.63 12.62 -2.13
CA ASP A 54 6.98 12.07 -2.37
C ASP A 54 6.92 10.89 -3.35
N ILE A 55 5.82 10.15 -3.37
CA ILE A 55 5.56 9.12 -4.37
C ILE A 55 5.19 9.75 -5.71
N LEU A 56 4.30 10.76 -5.69
CA LEU A 56 3.78 11.37 -6.91
C LEU A 56 4.87 12.09 -7.72
N ASN A 57 5.89 12.62 -7.06
CA ASN A 57 7.05 13.22 -7.72
C ASN A 57 7.82 12.23 -8.61
N GLY A 58 7.73 10.92 -8.34
CA GLY A 58 8.37 9.86 -9.12
C GLY A 58 7.50 9.30 -10.26
N ILE A 59 6.27 9.77 -10.42
CA ILE A 59 5.29 9.22 -11.37
C ILE A 59 5.06 10.19 -12.51
N ALA A 60 5.04 9.66 -13.74
CA ALA A 60 4.65 10.44 -14.92
C ALA A 60 3.17 10.86 -14.80
N VAL A 61 2.95 12.12 -14.41
CA VAL A 61 1.62 12.71 -14.17
C VAL A 61 0.74 12.70 -15.42
N GLU A 62 1.33 12.72 -16.60
CA GLU A 62 0.63 12.77 -17.88
C GLU A 62 -0.17 11.50 -18.20
N SER A 63 0.26 10.35 -17.67
CA SER A 63 -0.35 9.05 -17.96
C SER A 63 -1.19 8.48 -16.81
N ALA A 64 -1.18 9.11 -15.62
CA ALA A 64 -1.80 8.59 -14.42
C ALA A 64 -3.06 9.38 -13.99
N ASP A 65 -4.14 8.69 -13.59
CA ASP A 65 -5.32 9.35 -13.02
C ASP A 65 -5.07 9.76 -11.56
N LEU A 66 -4.50 10.96 -11.37
CA LEU A 66 -4.21 11.51 -10.04
C LEU A 66 -5.46 12.02 -9.30
N LYS A 67 -6.65 11.99 -9.90
CA LYS A 67 -7.87 12.47 -9.21
C LYS A 67 -8.43 11.43 -8.25
N ALA A 68 -8.14 10.15 -8.47
CA ALA A 68 -8.70 9.02 -7.74
C ALA A 68 -7.58 8.05 -7.32
N ILE A 69 -6.81 8.44 -6.31
CA ILE A 69 -5.77 7.60 -5.71
C ILE A 69 -6.37 6.88 -4.52
N ASN A 70 -6.16 5.57 -4.40
CA ASN A 70 -6.57 4.81 -3.24
C ASN A 70 -5.37 4.39 -2.41
N LEU A 71 -5.32 4.86 -1.16
CA LEU A 71 -4.44 4.31 -0.15
C LEU A 71 -5.14 3.13 0.53
N ILE A 72 -4.43 2.01 0.59
CA ILE A 72 -4.84 0.81 1.31
C ILE A 72 -3.82 0.54 2.39
N ARG A 73 -4.28 0.49 3.63
CA ARG A 73 -3.46 0.34 4.83
C ARG A 73 -4.03 -0.72 5.74
N PHE A 74 -3.18 -1.58 6.29
CA PHE A 74 -3.59 -2.49 7.36
C PHE A 74 -3.49 -1.80 8.72
N ASP A 75 -4.63 -1.61 9.39
CA ASP A 75 -4.72 -1.14 10.77
C ASP A 75 -4.48 -2.32 11.71
N LYS A 76 -3.30 -2.34 12.34
CA LYS A 76 -2.86 -3.40 13.26
C LYS A 76 -3.71 -3.46 14.53
N GLU A 77 -4.17 -2.30 15.02
CA GLU A 77 -4.93 -2.20 16.26
C GLU A 77 -6.34 -2.76 16.06
N LYS A 78 -6.96 -2.39 14.95
CA LYS A 78 -8.33 -2.80 14.59
C LYS A 78 -8.37 -4.08 13.77
N ARG A 79 -7.21 -4.64 13.42
CA ARG A 79 -7.02 -5.83 12.58
C ARG A 79 -7.87 -5.78 11.31
N LYS A 80 -7.84 -4.64 10.62
CA LYS A 80 -8.68 -4.40 9.44
C LYS A 80 -7.96 -3.59 8.39
N ILE A 81 -8.41 -3.72 7.16
CA ILE A 81 -7.94 -2.89 6.06
C ILE A 81 -8.71 -1.58 6.08
N ILE A 82 -7.99 -0.47 6.08
CA ILE A 82 -8.51 0.88 5.87
C ILE A 82 -8.22 1.27 4.43
N ARG A 83 -9.26 1.78 3.77
CA ARG A 83 -9.16 2.35 2.44
C ARG A 83 -9.46 3.83 2.51
N ARG A 84 -8.64 4.64 1.85
CA ARG A 84 -8.83 6.08 1.77
C ARG A 84 -8.62 6.54 0.34
N GLU A 85 -9.67 7.12 -0.23
CA GLU A 85 -9.58 7.82 -1.50
C GLU A 85 -8.93 9.19 -1.27
N LEU A 86 -8.00 9.54 -2.15
CA LEU A 86 -7.17 10.72 -2.10
C LEU A 86 -7.12 11.35 -3.49
N ASN A 87 -7.05 12.67 -3.51
CA ASN A 87 -6.86 13.42 -4.74
C ASN A 87 -5.41 13.91 -4.80
N GLY A 88 -4.58 13.21 -5.58
CA GLY A 88 -3.17 13.55 -5.78
C GLY A 88 -2.97 14.92 -6.40
N LYS A 89 -3.87 15.34 -7.30
CA LYS A 89 -3.83 16.70 -7.87
C LYS A 89 -3.96 17.75 -6.77
N LYS A 90 -4.95 17.63 -5.87
CA LYS A 90 -5.11 18.54 -4.74
C LYS A 90 -3.92 18.50 -3.78
N ALA A 91 -3.35 17.32 -3.54
CA ALA A 91 -2.14 17.18 -2.70
C ALA A 91 -0.95 17.96 -3.28
N ILE A 92 -0.73 17.88 -4.61
CA ILE A 92 0.31 18.64 -5.32
C ILE A 92 0.06 20.15 -5.23
N PHE A 93 -1.21 20.59 -5.31
CA PHE A 93 -1.59 21.99 -5.17
C PHE A 93 -1.68 22.50 -3.72
N GLY A 94 -1.21 21.72 -2.74
CA GLY A 94 -1.04 22.18 -1.35
C GLY A 94 -2.19 21.84 -0.40
N ASP A 95 -3.16 21.02 -0.80
CA ASP A 95 -4.19 20.52 0.12
C ASP A 95 -3.59 19.47 1.07
N SER A 96 -3.31 19.88 2.30
CA SER A 96 -2.71 19.04 3.34
C SER A 96 -3.60 17.86 3.76
N SER A 97 -4.93 17.95 3.55
CA SER A 97 -5.85 16.85 3.84
C SER A 97 -5.69 15.67 2.88
N GLN A 98 -5.12 15.94 1.70
CA GLN A 98 -4.86 14.96 0.66
C GLN A 98 -3.41 14.46 0.71
N ASN A 99 -2.48 15.25 1.26
CA ASN A 99 -1.08 14.90 1.41
C ASN A 99 -0.78 14.14 2.72
N ILE A 100 -1.34 12.93 2.82
CA ILE A 100 -1.25 12.11 4.03
C ILE A 100 0.18 11.58 4.28
N LEU A 101 0.46 11.26 5.55
CA LEU A 101 1.67 10.54 5.95
C LEU A 101 1.56 9.06 5.56
N LEU A 102 2.57 8.56 4.87
CA LEU A 102 2.68 7.16 4.48
C LEU A 102 3.22 6.32 5.64
N GLN A 103 2.86 5.05 5.64
CA GLN A 103 3.30 4.06 6.63
C GLN A 103 3.92 2.85 5.92
N ASN A 104 4.75 2.12 6.64
CA ASN A 104 5.37 0.93 6.11
C ASN A 104 4.31 -0.09 5.65
N GLU A 105 4.55 -0.69 4.48
CA GLU A 105 3.66 -1.63 3.79
C GLU A 105 2.35 -1.03 3.25
N ASP A 106 2.23 0.30 3.21
CA ASP A 106 1.10 0.92 2.51
C ASP A 106 1.09 0.52 1.03
N ILE A 107 -0.14 0.48 0.50
CA ILE A 107 -0.39 0.20 -0.90
C ILE A 107 -1.10 1.39 -1.51
N VAL A 108 -0.52 1.94 -2.57
CA VAL A 108 -1.04 3.08 -3.30
C VAL A 108 -1.49 2.62 -4.68
N VAL A 109 -2.77 2.82 -4.98
CA VAL A 109 -3.37 2.44 -6.25
C VAL A 109 -3.74 3.71 -7.01
N ILE A 110 -3.20 3.85 -8.21
CA ILE A 110 -3.32 5.03 -9.05
C ILE A 110 -3.95 4.59 -10.38
N ASP A 111 -5.22 4.17 -10.32
CA ASP A 111 -6.15 3.95 -11.46
C ASP A 111 -7.53 3.42 -10.95
N ARG A 112 -8.63 3.80 -11.62
CA ARG A 112 -9.99 3.27 -11.42
C ARG A 112 -10.13 1.78 -11.69
N THR A 113 -9.41 1.25 -12.68
CA THR A 113 -9.59 -0.15 -13.10
C THR A 113 -9.26 -1.11 -11.96
N TRP A 114 -8.13 -0.87 -11.27
CA TRP A 114 -7.70 -1.64 -10.11
C TRP A 114 -8.60 -1.42 -8.89
N ILE A 115 -9.17 -0.22 -8.71
CA ILE A 115 -10.09 0.08 -7.60
C ILE A 115 -11.35 -0.82 -7.69
N ASN A 116 -11.95 -0.91 -8.88
CA ASN A 116 -13.13 -1.74 -9.10
C ASN A 116 -12.85 -3.22 -8.86
N GLN A 117 -11.66 -3.69 -9.27
CA GLN A 117 -11.23 -5.07 -9.09
C GLN A 117 -10.88 -5.39 -7.62
N LEU A 118 -10.24 -4.47 -6.90
CA LEU A 118 -9.96 -4.61 -5.48
C LEU A 118 -11.24 -4.65 -4.65
N ASN A 119 -12.26 -3.86 -5.01
CA ASN A 119 -13.59 -3.94 -4.38
C ASN A 119 -14.17 -5.35 -4.51
N TYR A 120 -14.17 -5.90 -5.73
CA TYR A 120 -14.64 -7.27 -5.99
C TYR A 120 -13.85 -8.32 -5.20
N LEU A 121 -12.52 -8.16 -5.11
CA LEU A 121 -11.66 -9.06 -4.34
C LEU A 121 -11.91 -8.99 -2.83
N PHE A 122 -12.10 -7.80 -2.26
CA PHE A 122 -12.40 -7.66 -0.83
C PHE A 122 -13.79 -8.16 -0.46
N GLU A 123 -14.77 -8.02 -1.35
CA GLU A 123 -16.12 -8.57 -1.16
C GLU A 123 -16.14 -10.10 -1.26
N LYS A 124 -15.30 -10.68 -2.14
CA LYS A 124 -15.20 -12.12 -2.37
C LYS A 124 -14.27 -12.85 -1.39
N TYR A 125 -13.17 -12.22 -1.00
CA TYR A 125 -12.18 -12.76 -0.06
C TYR A 125 -12.29 -12.05 1.29
N THR A 126 -13.21 -12.51 2.11
CA THR A 126 -13.26 -12.28 3.56
C THR A 126 -12.19 -13.10 4.28
N LEU A 127 -10.95 -13.12 3.79
CA LEU A 127 -9.85 -13.71 4.53
C LEU A 127 -9.63 -12.84 5.78
N PRO A 128 -9.67 -13.41 7.00
CA PRO A 128 -9.38 -12.64 8.20
C PRO A 128 -7.88 -12.34 8.19
N ILE A 129 -7.49 -11.20 7.63
CA ILE A 129 -6.12 -10.72 7.69
C ILE A 129 -5.84 -10.33 9.15
N ARG A 130 -5.02 -11.14 9.82
CA ARG A 130 -4.72 -10.98 11.25
C ARG A 130 -3.41 -10.24 11.49
N SER A 131 -2.57 -10.12 10.45
CA SER A 131 -1.24 -9.50 10.55
C SER A 131 -0.84 -8.71 9.30
N SER A 132 0.11 -7.79 9.45
CA SER A 132 0.71 -7.05 8.32
C SER A 132 1.42 -7.97 7.34
N LEU A 133 2.00 -9.08 7.82
CA LEU A 133 2.64 -10.06 6.95
C LEU A 133 1.61 -10.75 6.05
N GLU A 134 0.48 -11.20 6.61
CA GLU A 134 -0.62 -11.77 5.83
C GLU A 134 -1.17 -10.79 4.80
N PHE A 135 -1.30 -9.51 5.17
CA PHE A 135 -1.70 -8.46 4.24
C PHE A 135 -0.74 -8.36 3.04
N VAL A 136 0.56 -8.29 3.32
CA VAL A 136 1.59 -8.22 2.28
C VAL A 136 1.59 -9.48 1.41
N LEU A 137 1.47 -10.66 2.03
CA LEU A 137 1.42 -11.94 1.32
C LEU A 137 0.16 -12.07 0.45
N PHE A 138 -1.00 -11.62 0.94
CA PHE A 138 -2.25 -11.55 0.17
C PHE A 138 -2.11 -10.65 -1.06
N PHE A 139 -1.55 -9.45 -0.89
CA PHE A 139 -1.33 -8.57 -2.02
C PHE A 139 -0.28 -9.10 -2.99
N ARG A 140 0.73 -9.83 -2.50
CA ARG A 140 1.70 -10.55 -3.34
C ARG A 140 1.04 -11.71 -4.10
N SER A 141 0.17 -12.49 -3.49
CA SER A 141 -0.53 -13.58 -4.17
C SER A 141 -1.49 -13.03 -5.22
N LEU A 142 -2.20 -11.94 -4.91
CA LEU A 142 -3.00 -11.22 -5.91
C LEU A 142 -2.15 -10.83 -7.11
N GLN A 143 -0.96 -10.25 -6.93
CA GLN A 143 -0.06 -9.89 -8.04
C GLN A 143 0.36 -11.10 -8.89
N GLN A 144 0.63 -12.24 -8.25
CA GLN A 144 1.07 -13.45 -8.95
C GLN A 144 -0.09 -14.09 -9.73
N ASP A 145 -1.27 -14.19 -9.13
CA ASP A 145 -2.47 -14.69 -9.78
C ASP A 145 -2.96 -13.70 -10.86
N THR A 146 -2.75 -12.40 -10.65
CA THR A 146 -3.17 -11.38 -11.61
C THR A 146 -2.36 -11.39 -12.89
N SER A 147 -1.05 -11.71 -12.82
CA SER A 147 -0.22 -11.84 -14.03
C SER A 147 -0.77 -12.86 -15.05
N ASN A 148 -1.49 -13.89 -14.58
CA ASN A 148 -2.09 -14.91 -15.45
C ASN A 148 -3.57 -14.64 -15.80
N VAL A 149 -4.35 -14.04 -14.89
CA VAL A 149 -5.81 -13.89 -15.06
C VAL A 149 -6.21 -12.51 -15.59
N PHE A 150 -5.40 -11.47 -15.39
CA PHE A 150 -5.76 -10.08 -15.71
C PHE A 150 -5.15 -9.64 -17.06
N PHE A 151 -4.09 -10.32 -17.52
CA PHE A 151 -3.42 -10.07 -18.80
C PHE A 151 -3.52 -11.23 -19.81
N GLY A 152 -4.17 -12.34 -19.42
CA GLY A 152 -4.47 -13.48 -20.30
C GLY A 152 -5.68 -13.21 -21.19
N GLY A 153 -5.60 -12.20 -22.07
CA GLY A 153 -6.76 -11.77 -22.86
C GLY A 153 -6.42 -11.05 -24.15
N GLY A 154 -5.60 -11.66 -25.02
CA GLY A 154 -5.56 -11.27 -26.44
C GLY A 154 -4.19 -11.26 -27.09
N ASN A 155 -3.71 -12.43 -27.54
CA ASN A 155 -2.98 -12.48 -28.80
C ASN A 155 -3.16 -13.85 -29.48
N GLY A 156 -4.39 -14.11 -29.92
CA GLY A 156 -4.65 -15.17 -30.91
C GLY A 156 -4.17 -14.68 -32.27
N ASN A 157 -2.91 -14.99 -32.59
CA ASN A 157 -2.28 -14.70 -33.87
C ASN A 157 -3.20 -15.02 -35.05
N ASN A 158 -3.46 -14.00 -35.87
CA ASN A 158 -4.23 -14.07 -37.10
C ASN A 158 -3.47 -14.95 -38.13
N ARG A 159 -3.65 -16.27 -38.07
CA ARG A 159 -3.16 -17.19 -39.10
C ARG A 159 -4.13 -17.17 -40.28
N ARG A 160 -3.91 -16.24 -41.21
CA ARG A 160 -4.41 -16.38 -42.59
C ARG A 160 -3.75 -17.63 -43.18
N ASN A 161 -4.47 -18.74 -43.16
CA ASN A 161 -4.08 -19.93 -43.89
C ASN A 161 -4.54 -19.74 -45.34
N ASN A 162 -3.60 -19.34 -46.19
CA ASN A 162 -3.78 -19.41 -47.63
C ASN A 162 -3.57 -20.87 -48.05
N ASN A 163 -4.64 -21.56 -48.43
CA ASN A 163 -4.54 -22.84 -49.12
C ASN A 163 -5.53 -22.85 -50.29
N ASN A 164 -4.92 -22.75 -51.48
CA ASN A 164 -5.32 -23.24 -52.81
C ASN A 164 -6.59 -22.67 -53.46
#